data_AF-A0A9W9ZUJ7-F1
#
_entry.id   AF-A0A9W9ZUJ7-F1
#
_cell.length_a   1.000
_cell.length_b   1.000
_cell.length_c   1.000
_cell.angle_alpha   90.00
_cell.angle_beta   90.00
_cell.angle_gamma   90.00
#
_symmetry.space_group_name_H-M   'P 1'
#
loop_
_entity.id
_entity.type
_entity.pdbx_description
1 polymer ?
#
loop_
_entity_poly.entity_id
_entity_poly.type
_entity_poly.pdbx_seq_one_letter_code
_entity_poly.pdbx_strand_id
1 'polypeptide(L)'
;MWVQKSKMAMKLATEAVKVRFPSVPNISTEELCHLMKTDISKRKLLLLDVREEKEFHVSHICNALHVSPSLKDMESVMKIISETGVSSEDVTVVCYCSVGYRSSSLAQQLLYELHKPSYQEMKSRILVYNLEGSIFKWANEGKGP
;
A
#
# COMPACT_ATOMS: atom_id res chain seq x y z
N MET A 1 -26.10 -1.02 16.80
CA MET A 1 -26.18 -2.38 16.20
C MET A 1 -25.47 -2.47 14.83
N TRP A 2 -25.72 -1.57 13.87
CA TRP A 2 -25.09 -1.62 12.53
C TRP A 2 -23.57 -1.35 12.52
N VAL A 3 -23.10 -0.32 13.23
CA VAL A 3 -21.66 0.03 13.30
C VAL A 3 -20.81 -1.11 13.86
N GLN A 4 -21.29 -1.82 14.88
CA GLN A 4 -20.58 -2.96 15.48
C GLN A 4 -20.48 -4.15 14.52
N LYS A 5 -21.54 -4.45 13.75
CA LYS A 5 -21.52 -5.50 12.73
C LYS A 5 -20.52 -5.17 11.61
N SER A 6 -20.47 -3.91 11.16
CA SER A 6 -19.50 -3.44 10.16
C SER A 6 -18.05 -3.57 10.65
N LYS A 7 -17.76 -3.17 11.90
CA LYS A 7 -16.42 -3.32 12.50
C LYS A 7 -16.00 -4.80 12.61
N MET A 8 -16.91 -5.70 12.96
CA MET A 8 -16.63 -7.14 13.00
C MET A 8 -16.32 -7.69 11.61
N ALA A 9 -17.14 -7.36 10.61
CA ALA A 9 -16.93 -7.81 9.23
C ALA A 9 -15.59 -7.31 8.67
N MET A 10 -15.26 -6.04 8.90
CA MET A 10 -13.96 -5.48 8.51
C MET A 10 -12.80 -6.23 9.17
N LYS A 11 -12.88 -6.48 10.48
CA LYS A 11 -11.86 -7.24 11.21
C LYS A 11 -11.66 -8.64 10.62
N LEU A 12 -12.75 -9.37 10.35
CA LEU A 12 -12.66 -10.70 9.75
C LEU A 12 -12.03 -10.67 8.36
N ALA A 13 -12.39 -9.68 7.53
CA ALA A 13 -11.81 -9.50 6.20
C ALA A 13 -10.30 -9.20 6.28
N THR A 14 -9.88 -8.30 7.17
CA THR A 14 -8.46 -7.94 7.32
C THR A 14 -7.64 -9.11 7.85
N GLU A 15 -8.16 -9.90 8.79
CA GLU A 15 -7.48 -11.10 9.28
C GLU A 15 -7.38 -12.19 8.20
N ALA A 16 -8.43 -12.39 7.40
CA ALA A 16 -8.39 -13.33 6.27
C ALA A 16 -7.33 -12.93 5.23
N VAL A 17 -7.18 -11.64 4.94
CA VAL A 17 -6.11 -11.13 4.06
C VAL A 17 -4.73 -11.40 4.66
N LYS A 18 -4.50 -11.12 5.95
CA LYS A 18 -3.21 -11.40 6.61
C LYS A 18 -2.84 -12.88 6.56
N VAL A 19 -3.81 -13.75 6.81
CA VAL A 19 -3.62 -15.22 6.72
C VAL A 19 -3.25 -15.64 5.29
N ARG A 20 -3.86 -15.03 4.27
CA ARG A 20 -3.57 -15.34 2.87
C ARG A 20 -2.19 -14.86 2.40
N PHE A 21 -1.70 -13.76 2.97
CA PHE A 21 -0.44 -13.11 2.60
C PHE A 21 0.49 -12.92 3.82
N PRO A 22 0.97 -14.00 4.45
CA PRO A 22 1.68 -13.94 5.73
C PRO A 22 3.04 -13.22 5.65
N SER A 23 3.61 -13.11 4.44
CA SER A 23 4.88 -12.41 4.20
C SER A 23 4.73 -10.90 4.00
N VAL A 24 3.50 -10.39 3.90
CA VAL A 24 3.24 -8.97 3.62
C VAL A 24 3.01 -8.23 4.93
N PRO A 25 3.92 -7.32 5.34
CA PRO A 25 3.68 -6.52 6.53
C PRO A 25 2.54 -5.53 6.25
N ASN A 26 1.81 -5.19 7.31
CA ASN A 26 0.69 -4.26 7.23
C ASN A 26 1.02 -2.99 7.99
N ILE A 27 0.48 -1.87 7.51
CA ILE A 27 0.45 -0.59 8.21
C ILE A 27 -1.00 -0.23 8.51
N SER A 28 -1.25 0.33 9.69
CA SER A 28 -2.58 0.85 10.04
C SER A 28 -2.88 2.15 9.30
N THR A 29 -4.17 2.46 9.21
CA THR A 29 -4.70 3.73 8.70
C THR A 29 -4.25 4.91 9.55
N GLU A 30 -4.13 4.74 10.87
CA GLU A 30 -3.58 5.73 11.79
C GLU A 30 -2.09 6.02 11.52
N GLU A 31 -1.27 4.98 11.39
CA GLU A 31 0.17 5.12 11.11
C GLU A 31 0.40 5.77 9.75
N LEU A 32 -0.33 5.36 8.70
CA LEU A 32 -0.25 6.02 7.40
C LEU A 32 -0.63 7.50 7.50
N CYS A 33 -1.72 7.83 8.20
CA CYS A 33 -2.13 9.22 8.39
C CYS A 33 -1.06 10.06 9.11
N HIS A 34 -0.34 9.46 10.06
CA HIS A 34 0.80 10.10 10.71
C HIS A 34 1.99 10.30 9.76
N LEU A 35 2.32 9.29 8.95
CA LEU A 35 3.37 9.39 7.92
C LEU A 35 3.06 10.47 6.87
N MET A 36 1.79 10.64 6.48
CA MET A 36 1.39 11.67 5.52
C MET A 36 1.48 13.10 6.08
N LYS A 37 1.42 13.26 7.40
CA LYS A 37 1.48 14.57 8.07
C LYS A 37 2.89 14.96 8.51
N THR A 38 3.77 13.99 8.65
CA THR A 38 5.14 14.22 9.08
C THR A 38 6.02 14.44 7.86
N ASP A 39 6.64 15.61 7.78
CA ASP A 39 7.71 15.86 6.81
C ASP A 39 8.98 15.16 7.31
N ILE A 40 9.10 13.87 7.00
CA ILE A 40 10.31 13.11 7.28
C ILE A 40 11.26 13.38 6.13
N SER A 41 12.15 14.36 6.30
CA SER A 41 13.20 14.76 5.35
C SER A 41 14.13 13.64 4.87
N LYS A 42 13.99 12.41 5.38
CA LYS A 42 14.83 11.25 5.07
C LYS A 42 14.09 10.06 4.45
N ARG A 43 12.73 10.05 4.44
CA ARG A 43 11.95 8.90 3.97
C ARG A 43 10.75 9.35 3.15
N LYS A 44 10.75 9.02 1.87
CA LYS A 44 9.66 9.32 0.94
C LYS A 44 8.54 8.30 1.07
N LEU A 45 7.30 8.77 1.02
CA LEU A 45 6.10 7.94 1.01
C LEU A 45 5.61 7.80 -0.43
N LEU A 46 5.47 6.56 -0.89
CA LEU A 46 4.85 6.19 -2.16
C LEU A 46 3.54 5.45 -1.88
N LEU A 47 2.42 6.04 -2.28
CA LEU A 47 1.09 5.41 -2.17
C LEU A 47 0.70 4.78 -3.50
N LEU A 48 0.37 3.49 -3.50
CA LEU A 48 -0.04 2.76 -4.70
C LEU A 48 -1.48 2.26 -4.55
N ASP A 49 -2.38 2.76 -5.39
CA ASP A 49 -3.77 2.28 -5.48
C ASP A 49 -3.90 1.23 -6.58
N VAL A 50 -4.28 0.01 -6.20
CA VAL A 50 -4.39 -1.16 -7.10
C VAL A 50 -5.84 -1.48 -7.47
N ARG A 51 -6.76 -0.53 -7.34
CA ARG A 51 -8.15 -0.69 -7.77
C ARG A 51 -8.29 -0.53 -9.29
N GLU A 52 -9.46 -0.83 -9.83
CA GLU A 52 -9.74 -0.52 -11.23
C GLU A 52 -9.64 0.99 -11.49
N GLU A 53 -9.25 1.39 -12.69
CA GLU A 53 -9.09 2.80 -13.06
C GLU A 53 -10.35 3.63 -12.77
N LYS A 54 -11.54 3.07 -13.07
CA LYS A 54 -12.82 3.71 -12.75
C LYS A 54 -13.05 3.92 -11.24
N GLU A 55 -12.52 3.05 -10.38
CA GLU A 55 -12.61 3.19 -8.93
C GLU A 55 -11.65 4.29 -8.44
N PHE A 56 -10.46 4.39 -9.02
CA PHE A 56 -9.45 5.41 -8.71
C PHE A 56 -9.91 6.83 -9.07
N HIS A 57 -10.57 6.98 -10.23
CA HIS A 57 -11.09 8.27 -10.71
C HIS A 57 -12.25 8.82 -9.88
N VAL A 58 -13.00 7.97 -9.17
CA VAL A 58 -14.08 8.42 -8.29
C VAL A 58 -13.51 9.11 -7.04
N SER A 59 -12.51 8.49 -6.41
CA SER A 59 -11.80 9.02 -5.25
C SER A 59 -10.61 8.11 -4.95
N HIS A 60 -9.53 8.66 -4.42
CA HIS A 60 -8.34 7.94 -3.96
C HIS A 60 -7.70 8.73 -2.81
N ILE A 61 -6.84 8.07 -2.03
CA ILE A 61 -6.03 8.74 -1.00
C ILE A 61 -5.07 9.71 -1.71
N CYS A 62 -4.96 10.94 -1.21
CA CYS A 62 -4.21 12.04 -1.79
C CYS A 62 -2.77 11.61 -2.11
N ASN A 63 -2.30 12.03 -3.29
CA ASN A 63 -0.99 11.70 -3.86
C ASN A 63 -0.75 10.21 -4.16
N ALA A 64 -1.79 9.37 -4.16
CA ALA A 64 -1.66 7.99 -4.63
C ALA A 64 -1.42 7.93 -6.14
N LEU A 65 -0.56 7.01 -6.56
CA LEU A 65 -0.39 6.61 -7.94
C LEU A 65 -1.25 5.38 -8.22
N HIS A 66 -1.91 5.39 -9.37
CA HIS A 66 -2.69 4.24 -9.83
C HIS A 66 -1.77 3.17 -10.42
N VAL A 67 -1.98 1.92 -9.99
CA VAL A 67 -1.34 0.73 -10.55
C VAL A 67 -2.45 -0.20 -11.03
N SER A 68 -2.44 -0.55 -12.31
CA SER A 68 -3.48 -1.43 -12.86
C SER A 68 -3.48 -2.79 -12.15
N PRO A 69 -4.64 -3.31 -11.71
CA PRO A 69 -4.74 -4.65 -11.14
C PRO A 69 -4.45 -5.75 -12.18
N SER A 70 -4.44 -5.40 -13.47
CA SER A 70 -4.10 -6.30 -14.58
C SER A 70 -2.63 -6.14 -15.03
N LEU A 71 -1.80 -5.42 -14.28
CA LEU A 71 -0.37 -5.28 -14.54
C LEU A 71 0.29 -6.67 -14.64
N LYS A 72 1.00 -6.92 -15.74
CA LYS A 72 1.67 -8.20 -15.99
C LYS A 72 3.15 -8.20 -15.63
N ASP A 73 3.78 -7.03 -15.72
CA ASP A 73 5.20 -6.84 -15.49
C ASP A 73 5.42 -5.79 -14.42
N MET A 74 6.32 -6.08 -13.49
CA MET A 74 6.65 -5.23 -12.35
C MET A 74 7.71 -4.18 -12.67
N GLU A 75 8.37 -4.24 -13.83
CA GLU A 75 9.46 -3.33 -14.20
C GLU A 75 9.05 -1.86 -14.06
N SER A 76 7.85 -1.49 -14.55
CA SER A 76 7.36 -0.12 -14.47
C SER A 76 7.14 0.35 -13.02
N VAL A 77 6.66 -0.53 -12.14
CA VAL A 77 6.43 -0.19 -10.72
C VAL A 77 7.76 -0.10 -9.97
N MET A 78 8.69 -1.02 -10.25
CA MET A 78 10.03 -0.99 -9.67
C MET A 78 10.81 0.25 -10.09
N LYS A 79 10.64 0.69 -11.35
CA LYS A 79 11.19 1.95 -11.85
C LYS A 79 10.65 3.15 -11.07
N ILE A 80 9.32 3.25 -10.90
CA ILE A 80 8.70 4.33 -10.10
C ILE A 80 9.24 4.34 -8.67
N ILE A 81 9.37 3.18 -8.03
CA ILE A 81 9.93 3.07 -6.67
C ILE A 81 11.38 3.57 -6.63
N SER A 82 12.19 3.19 -7.62
CA SER A 82 13.59 3.62 -7.71
C SER A 82 13.75 5.12 -7.96
N GLU A 83 12.83 5.73 -8.71
CA GLU A 83 12.83 7.16 -9.02
C GLU A 83 12.24 8.01 -7.88
N THR A 84 11.42 7.41 -7.01
CA THR A 84 10.80 8.11 -5.87
C THR A 84 11.84 8.46 -4.79
N GLY A 85 12.86 7.64 -4.60
CA GLY A 85 13.98 7.95 -3.71
C GLY A 85 15.11 8.63 -4.48
N VAL A 86 15.57 9.81 -4.04
CA VAL A 86 16.88 10.32 -4.48
C VAL A 86 17.96 9.36 -3.95
N SER A 87 19.16 9.33 -4.54
CA SER A 87 20.20 8.29 -4.28
C SER A 87 20.57 8.06 -2.80
N SER A 88 20.13 8.88 -1.85
CA SER A 88 20.32 8.76 -0.40
C SER A 88 19.05 8.65 0.47
N GLU A 89 17.83 8.77 -0.09
CA GLU A 89 16.58 8.74 0.69
C GLU A 89 15.97 7.33 0.79
N ASP A 90 15.40 6.99 1.94
CA ASP A 90 14.64 5.76 2.09
C ASP A 90 13.24 5.90 1.47
N VAL A 91 12.62 4.78 1.08
CA VAL A 91 11.27 4.77 0.51
C VAL A 91 10.35 3.86 1.33
N THR A 92 9.18 4.36 1.66
CA THR A 92 8.07 3.57 2.19
C THR A 92 6.99 3.47 1.13
N VAL A 93 6.77 2.27 0.62
CA VAL A 93 5.71 1.93 -0.34
C VAL A 93 4.53 1.38 0.43
N VAL A 94 3.36 2.01 0.30
CA VAL A 94 2.10 1.50 0.86
C VAL A 94 1.13 1.21 -0.27
N CYS A 95 0.80 -0.06 -0.44
CA CYS A 95 -0.19 -0.52 -1.39
C CYS A 95 -1.57 -0.55 -0.72
N TYR A 96 -2.61 -0.10 -1.42
CA TYR A 96 -3.99 -0.26 -0.96
C TYR A 96 -4.94 -0.56 -2.12
N CYS A 97 -6.09 -1.15 -1.79
CA CYS A 97 -7.19 -1.32 -2.74
C CYS A 97 -8.53 -1.01 -2.06
N SER A 98 -9.56 -1.83 -2.26
CA SER A 98 -10.84 -1.67 -1.56
C SER A 98 -10.74 -2.15 -0.10
N VAL A 99 -10.29 -3.40 0.10
CA VAL A 99 -10.29 -4.09 1.41
C VAL A 99 -8.94 -4.70 1.83
N GLY A 100 -7.96 -4.79 0.92
CA GLY A 100 -6.61 -5.29 1.21
C GLY A 100 -6.12 -6.44 0.32
N TYR A 101 -7.00 -7.18 -0.35
CA TYR A 101 -6.59 -8.38 -1.08
C TYR A 101 -5.68 -8.09 -2.30
N ARG A 102 -6.13 -7.23 -3.23
CA ARG A 102 -5.36 -6.87 -4.44
C ARG A 102 -4.03 -6.21 -4.09
N SER A 103 -4.04 -5.34 -3.09
CA SER A 103 -2.86 -4.63 -2.61
C SER A 103 -1.87 -5.52 -1.88
N SER A 104 -2.32 -6.50 -1.09
CA SER A 104 -1.43 -7.52 -0.53
C SER A 104 -0.79 -8.38 -1.62
N SER A 105 -1.52 -8.69 -2.69
CA SER A 105 -0.95 -9.40 -3.85
C SER A 105 0.16 -8.58 -4.51
N LEU A 106 -0.06 -7.28 -4.76
CA LEU A 106 0.98 -6.40 -5.32
C LEU A 106 2.17 -6.26 -4.36
N ALA A 107 1.93 -6.03 -3.08
CA ALA A 107 2.99 -5.92 -2.07
C ALA A 107 3.85 -7.20 -1.99
N GLN A 108 3.23 -8.38 -2.10
CA GLN A 108 3.97 -9.65 -2.17
C GLN A 108 4.83 -9.75 -3.43
N GLN A 109 4.33 -9.31 -4.59
CA GLN A 109 5.11 -9.26 -5.83
C GLN A 109 6.28 -8.28 -5.71
N LEU A 110 6.07 -7.09 -5.15
CA LEU A 110 7.14 -6.13 -4.89
C LEU A 110 8.21 -6.69 -3.96
N LEU A 111 7.81 -7.38 -2.88
CA LEU A 111 8.76 -8.06 -2.01
C LEU A 111 9.55 -9.11 -2.79
N TYR A 112 8.92 -9.91 -3.66
CA TYR A 112 9.61 -10.88 -4.51
C TYR A 112 10.62 -10.20 -5.45
N GLU A 113 10.24 -9.11 -6.12
CA GLU A 113 11.13 -8.32 -6.96
C GLU A 113 12.34 -7.82 -6.17
N LEU A 114 12.15 -7.24 -4.98
CA LEU A 114 13.23 -6.74 -4.13
C LEU A 114 14.22 -7.83 -3.65
N HIS A 115 13.88 -9.12 -3.77
CA HIS A 115 14.82 -10.21 -3.51
C HIS A 115 15.69 -10.59 -4.72
N LYS A 116 15.41 -10.06 -5.91
CA LYS A 116 16.24 -10.32 -7.10
C LYS A 116 17.60 -9.63 -6.98
N PRO A 117 18.68 -10.21 -7.56
CA PRO A 117 20.02 -9.63 -7.51
C PRO A 117 20.11 -8.17 -7.98
N SER A 118 19.29 -7.78 -8.96
CA SER A 118 19.23 -6.42 -9.52
C SER A 118 18.80 -5.35 -8.50
N TYR A 119 18.17 -5.74 -7.38
CA TYR A 119 17.60 -4.83 -6.40
C TYR A 119 18.14 -5.02 -4.97
N GLN A 120 19.18 -5.84 -4.78
CA GLN A 120 19.73 -6.15 -3.45
C GLN A 120 20.24 -4.90 -2.72
N GLU A 121 20.88 -3.97 -3.44
CA GLU A 121 21.40 -2.73 -2.85
C GLU A 121 20.27 -1.80 -2.38
N MET A 122 19.17 -1.68 -3.14
CA MET A 122 18.03 -0.83 -2.78
C MET A 122 17.10 -1.46 -1.76
N LYS A 123 17.06 -2.80 -1.67
CA LYS A 123 16.17 -3.56 -0.78
C LYS A 123 16.19 -3.05 0.66
N SER A 124 17.37 -2.76 1.20
CA SER A 124 17.54 -2.32 2.60
C SER A 124 16.88 -0.97 2.90
N ARG A 125 16.60 -0.17 1.87
CA ARG A 125 16.04 1.19 1.97
C ARG A 125 14.56 1.26 1.68
N ILE A 126 13.97 0.16 1.21
CA ILE A 126 12.58 0.10 0.76
C ILE A 126 11.78 -0.74 1.73
N LEU A 127 10.78 -0.11 2.33
CA LEU A 127 9.77 -0.80 3.12
C LEU A 127 8.49 -0.90 2.29
N VAL A 128 7.91 -2.09 2.19
CA VAL A 128 6.69 -2.32 1.42
C VAL A 128 5.60 -2.80 2.38
N TYR A 129 4.46 -2.12 2.41
CA TYR A 129 3.33 -2.45 3.27
C TYR A 129 2.04 -2.58 2.47
N ASN A 130 1.11 -3.39 2.99
CA ASN A 130 -0.31 -3.26 2.67
C ASN A 130 -1.00 -2.34 3.70
N LEU A 131 -1.87 -1.44 3.24
CA LEU A 131 -2.76 -0.68 4.13
C LEU A 131 -3.88 -1.58 4.65
N GLU A 132 -3.87 -1.86 5.95
CA GLU A 132 -4.86 -2.73 6.59
C GLU A 132 -6.29 -2.18 6.38
N GLY A 133 -7.17 -3.00 5.80
CA GLY A 133 -8.56 -2.63 5.50
C GLY A 133 -8.71 -1.59 4.37
N SER A 134 -7.59 -1.09 3.85
CA SER A 134 -7.45 -0.21 2.68
C SER A 134 -8.45 0.96 2.66
N ILE A 135 -8.91 1.41 1.49
CA ILE A 135 -9.71 2.64 1.36
C ILE A 135 -11.05 2.57 2.09
N PHE A 136 -11.64 1.37 2.27
CA PHE A 136 -12.89 1.23 3.01
C PHE A 136 -12.69 1.50 4.50
N LYS A 137 -11.63 0.95 5.11
CA LYS A 137 -11.30 1.26 6.52
C LYS A 137 -10.92 2.73 6.69
N TRP A 138 -10.12 3.27 5.77
CA TRP A 138 -9.74 4.68 5.72
C TRP A 138 -10.97 5.62 5.76
N ALA A 139 -11.94 5.39 4.87
CA ALA A 139 -13.17 6.17 4.81
C ALA A 139 -14.07 5.95 6.04
N ASN A 140 -14.19 4.71 6.53
CA ASN A 140 -14.98 4.39 7.73
C ASN A 140 -14.45 5.08 9.00
N GLU A 141 -13.18 5.44 9.01
CA GLU A 141 -12.53 6.19 10.10
C GLU A 141 -12.55 7.69 9.89
N GLY A 142 -13.29 8.17 8.88
CA GLY A 142 -13.47 9.59 8.61
C GLY A 142 -12.24 10.27 8.00
N LYS A 143 -11.30 9.51 7.44
CA LYS A 143 -10.14 10.06 6.75
C LYS A 143 -10.55 10.41 5.31
N GLY A 144 -10.30 11.65 4.91
CA GLY A 144 -10.62 12.16 3.57
C GLY A 144 -9.65 11.68 2.49
N PRO A 145 -9.93 11.99 1.21
CA PRO A 145 -8.92 11.89 0.16
C PRO A 145 -7.69 12.71 0.55
#